data_AF-A0A351X2F8-F1
#
_entry.id   AF-A0A351X2F8-F1
#
_cell.length_a   1.000
_cell.length_b   1.000
_cell.length_c   1.000
_cell.angle_alpha   90.00
_cell.angle_beta   90.00
_cell.angle_gamma   90.00
#
_symmetry.space_group_name_H-M   'P 1'
#
loop_
_entity.id
_entity.type
_entity.pdbx_description
1 polymer ?
#
loop_
_entity_poly.entity_id
_entity_poly.type
_entity_poly.pdbx_seq_one_letter_code
_entity_poly.pdbx_strand_id
1 'polypeptide(L)'
;MIWNIVLTALISCLLLIVEHYWPTQAMIKRPLNKLWAYTLGTLAIQLPFTVLMIVWDEWITVYALWAITLLGGLVVAAVNQLDVYLETRTRMEISEHEAQSLRPGHGTDDR
;
A
#
# COMPACT_ATOMS: atom_id res chain seq x y z
N MET A 1 19.56 -25.96 -17.42
CA MET A 1 18.79 -26.09 -16.15
C MET A 1 19.53 -25.52 -14.94
N ILE A 2 20.73 -26.00 -14.59
CA ILE A 2 21.48 -25.51 -13.42
C ILE A 2 21.72 -23.99 -13.48
N TRP A 3 22.02 -23.46 -14.66
CA TRP A 3 22.20 -22.01 -14.87
C TRP A 3 20.98 -21.18 -14.48
N ASN A 4 19.77 -21.63 -14.82
CA ASN A 4 18.53 -20.92 -14.49
C ASN A 4 18.27 -20.93 -12.99
N ILE A 5 18.61 -22.03 -12.30
CA ILE A 5 18.46 -22.17 -10.85
C ILE A 5 19.45 -21.25 -10.12
N VAL A 6 20.68 -21.15 -10.60
CA VAL A 6 21.68 -20.25 -10.03
C VAL A 6 21.28 -18.78 -10.24
N LEU A 7 20.75 -18.46 -11.42
CA LEU A 7 20.33 -17.11 -11.77
C LEU A 7 19.09 -16.66 -10.96
N THR A 8 18.10 -17.55 -10.76
CA THR A 8 16.97 -17.27 -9.86
C THR A 8 17.41 -17.14 -8.41
N ALA A 9 18.31 -18.00 -7.92
CA ALA A 9 18.82 -17.91 -6.56
C ALA A 9 19.56 -16.58 -6.31
N LEU A 10 20.37 -16.13 -7.27
CA LEU A 10 21.07 -14.84 -7.22
C LEU A 10 20.09 -13.66 -7.22
N ILE A 11 19.07 -13.68 -8.07
CA ILE A 11 18.06 -12.63 -8.14
C ILE A 11 17.19 -12.60 -6.87
N SER A 12 16.82 -13.75 -6.32
CA SER A 12 16.10 -13.86 -5.05
C SER A 12 16.94 -13.35 -3.87
N CYS A 13 18.24 -13.66 -3.82
CA CYS A 13 19.14 -13.09 -2.82
C CYS A 13 19.27 -11.57 -2.96
N LEU A 14 19.37 -11.05 -4.20
CA LEU A 14 19.45 -9.63 -4.45
C LEU A 14 18.17 -8.90 -4.04
N LEU A 15 17.02 -9.52 -4.33
CA LEU A 15 15.68 -9.09 -3.90
C LEU A 15 15.59 -8.97 -2.38
N LEU A 16 15.98 -10.01 -1.66
CA LEU A 16 15.99 -10.03 -0.20
C LEU A 16 16.93 -8.96 0.37
N ILE A 17 18.09 -8.74 -0.25
CA ILE A 17 19.01 -7.69 0.17
C ILE A 17 18.40 -6.31 -0.06
N VAL A 18 17.79 -6.04 -1.22
CA VAL A 18 17.14 -4.77 -1.52
C VAL A 18 15.94 -4.55 -0.60
N GLU A 19 15.06 -5.53 -0.43
CA GLU A 19 13.89 -5.41 0.44
C GLU A 19 14.25 -5.23 1.91
N HIS A 20 15.30 -5.93 2.39
CA HIS A 20 15.74 -5.86 3.78
C HIS A 20 16.56 -4.61 4.10
N TYR A 21 17.40 -4.14 3.16
CA TYR A 21 18.31 -3.02 3.40
C TYR A 21 17.86 -1.69 2.82
N TRP A 22 16.82 -1.62 1.97
CA TRP A 22 16.39 -0.33 1.41
C TRP A 22 15.62 0.46 2.47
N PRO A 23 16.27 1.39 3.19
CA PRO A 23 15.67 2.03 4.34
C PRO A 23 14.99 3.27 3.77
N THR A 24 13.89 3.06 3.05
CA THR A 24 13.10 4.14 2.43
C THR A 24 12.78 5.22 3.45
N GLN A 25 12.55 4.84 4.72
CA GLN A 25 12.36 5.76 5.85
C GLN A 25 13.65 6.49 6.31
N ALA A 26 14.84 5.92 6.13
CA ALA A 26 16.10 6.60 6.51
C ALA A 26 16.62 7.55 5.43
N MET A 27 16.38 7.24 4.14
CA MET A 27 16.72 8.14 3.03
C MET A 27 15.74 9.31 2.91
N ILE A 28 14.45 9.02 3.01
CA ILE A 28 13.40 10.03 2.96
C ILE A 28 13.13 10.41 4.42
N LYS A 29 13.82 11.43 4.93
CA LYS A 29 13.64 11.98 6.30
C LYS A 29 12.24 12.60 6.55
N ARG A 30 11.22 12.12 5.86
CA ARG A 30 9.81 12.52 5.97
C ARG A 30 8.96 11.26 6.15
N PRO A 31 7.89 11.31 6.96
CA PRO A 31 6.96 10.20 7.05
C PRO A 31 6.37 9.93 5.67
N LEU A 32 6.73 8.79 5.08
CA LEU A 32 6.12 8.32 3.84
C LEU A 32 4.66 7.98 4.13
N ASN A 33 3.76 8.51 3.30
CA ASN A 33 2.36 8.10 3.32
C ASN A 33 2.30 6.57 3.10
N LYS A 34 1.39 5.87 3.79
CA LYS A 34 1.28 4.40 3.76
C LYS A 34 1.19 3.86 2.33
N LEU A 35 0.48 4.57 1.45
CA LEU A 35 0.39 4.26 0.02
C LEU A 35 1.74 4.31 -0.69
N TRP A 36 2.57 5.31 -0.42
CA TRP A 36 3.89 5.44 -1.05
C TRP A 36 4.84 4.33 -0.62
N ALA A 37 4.85 4.00 0.69
CA ALA A 37 5.63 2.88 1.20
C ALA A 37 5.20 1.55 0.57
N TYR A 38 3.88 1.33 0.42
CA TYR A 38 3.33 0.17 -0.26
C TYR A 38 3.78 0.11 -1.73
N THR A 39 3.61 1.19 -2.50
CA THR A 39 4.00 1.22 -3.93
C THR A 39 5.49 0.98 -4.14
N LEU A 40 6.34 1.53 -3.27
CA LEU A 40 7.80 1.32 -3.33
C LEU A 40 8.15 -0.14 -3.04
N GLY A 41 7.53 -0.75 -2.02
CA GLY A 41 7.73 -2.17 -1.71
C GLY A 41 7.29 -3.08 -2.87
N THR A 42 6.10 -2.82 -3.43
CA THR A 42 5.60 -3.58 -4.58
C THR A 42 6.52 -3.43 -5.79
N LEU A 43 6.99 -2.22 -6.11
CA LEU A 43 7.92 -1.99 -7.22
C LEU A 43 9.29 -2.65 -7.00
N ALA A 44 9.79 -2.63 -5.77
CA ALA A 44 11.06 -3.27 -5.41
C ALA A 44 11.04 -4.78 -5.69
N ILE A 45 9.88 -5.42 -5.51
CA ILE A 45 9.69 -6.85 -5.82
C ILE A 45 9.40 -7.06 -7.32
N GLN A 46 8.54 -6.23 -7.89
CA GLN A 46 8.04 -6.37 -9.27
C GLN A 46 9.14 -6.20 -10.32
N LEU A 47 10.04 -5.23 -10.14
CA LEU A 47 11.08 -4.90 -11.12
C LEU A 47 12.06 -6.06 -11.41
N PRO A 48 12.71 -6.69 -10.41
CA PRO A 48 13.61 -7.82 -10.65
C PRO A 48 12.88 -9.04 -11.20
N PHE A 49 11.64 -9.30 -10.80
CA PHE A 49 10.81 -10.35 -11.43
C PHE A 49 10.54 -10.06 -12.91
N THR A 50 10.29 -8.79 -13.24
CA THR A 50 10.10 -8.35 -14.64
C THR A 50 11.38 -8.57 -15.44
N VAL A 51 12.54 -8.17 -14.91
CA VAL A 51 13.85 -8.37 -15.57
C VAL A 51 14.14 -9.86 -15.79
N LEU A 52 13.87 -10.70 -14.78
CA LEU A 52 14.05 -12.14 -14.89
C LEU A 52 13.21 -12.74 -16.02
N MET A 53 11.93 -12.35 -16.12
CA MET A 53 11.02 -12.85 -17.15
C MET A 53 11.40 -12.37 -18.56
N ILE A 54 11.89 -11.14 -18.70
CA ILE A 54 12.42 -10.61 -19.98
C ILE A 54 13.65 -11.42 -20.43
N VAL A 55 14.55 -11.77 -19.52
CA VAL A 55 15.74 -12.60 -19.83
C VAL A 55 15.35 -14.00 -20.30
N TRP A 56 14.19 -14.50 -19.86
CA TRP A 56 13.64 -15.77 -20.30
C TRP A 56 12.73 -15.68 -21.54
N ASP A 57 12.61 -14.50 -22.14
CA ASP A 57 11.74 -14.24 -23.31
C ASP A 57 10.24 -14.50 -23.06
N GLU A 58 9.83 -14.51 -21.78
CA GLU A 58 8.47 -14.81 -21.33
C GLU A 58 7.61 -13.53 -21.28
N TRP A 59 7.47 -12.86 -22.43
CA TRP A 59 6.79 -11.56 -22.52
C TRP A 59 5.31 -11.61 -22.12
N ILE A 60 4.61 -12.70 -22.41
CA ILE A 60 3.21 -12.89 -22.00
C ILE A 60 3.08 -12.84 -20.48
N THR A 61 4.01 -13.51 -19.78
CA THR A 61 4.06 -13.53 -18.32
C THR A 61 4.36 -12.14 -17.75
N VAL A 62 5.22 -11.35 -18.41
CA VAL A 62 5.47 -9.95 -18.04
C VAL A 62 4.17 -9.13 -18.12
N TYR A 63 3.43 -9.21 -19.22
CA TYR A 63 2.17 -8.47 -19.36
C TYR A 63 1.15 -8.87 -18.30
N ALA A 64 0.99 -10.17 -18.05
CA ALA A 64 0.08 -10.67 -17.01
C ALA A 64 0.49 -10.17 -15.62
N LEU A 65 1.78 -10.19 -15.30
CA LEU A 65 2.32 -9.72 -14.03
C LEU A 65 2.01 -8.23 -13.82
N TRP A 66 2.22 -7.39 -14.84
CA TRP A 66 1.91 -5.96 -14.74
C TRP A 66 0.40 -5.67 -14.69
N ALA A 67 -0.42 -6.44 -15.41
CA ALA A 67 -1.87 -6.31 -15.35
C ALA A 67 -2.41 -6.62 -13.94
N ILE A 68 -1.94 -7.69 -13.31
CA ILE A 68 -2.32 -8.06 -11.94
C ILE A 68 -1.85 -6.98 -10.94
N THR A 69 -0.63 -6.46 -11.11
CA THR A 69 -0.10 -5.42 -10.22
C THR A 69 -0.89 -4.12 -10.32
N LEU A 70 -1.31 -3.72 -11.52
CA LEU A 70 -2.20 -2.55 -11.70
C LEU A 70 -3.57 -2.78 -11.07
N LEU A 71 -4.18 -3.95 -11.26
CA LEU A 71 -5.48 -4.28 -10.65
C LEU A 71 -5.39 -4.34 -9.13
N GLY A 72 -4.36 -4.98 -8.58
CA GLY A 72 -4.10 -5.03 -7.14
C GLY A 72 -3.89 -3.64 -6.55
N GLY A 73 -3.11 -2.80 -7.23
CA GLY A 73 -2.91 -1.39 -6.83
C GLY A 73 -4.22 -0.59 -6.82
N LEU A 74 -5.10 -0.80 -7.80
CA LEU A 74 -6.41 -0.15 -7.87
C LEU A 74 -7.31 -0.58 -6.70
N VAL A 75 -7.35 -1.88 -6.40
CA VAL A 75 -8.10 -2.40 -5.24
C VAL A 75 -7.60 -1.78 -3.93
N VAL A 76 -6.27 -1.73 -3.72
CA VAL A 76 -5.70 -1.12 -2.52
C VAL A 76 -6.01 0.38 -2.43
N ALA A 77 -5.95 1.10 -3.55
CA ALA A 77 -6.33 2.51 -3.58
C ALA A 77 -7.82 2.70 -3.25
N ALA A 78 -8.70 1.84 -3.78
CA ALA A 78 -10.13 1.87 -3.50
C ALA A 78 -10.43 1.58 -2.02
N VAL A 79 -9.80 0.57 -1.44
CA VAL A 79 -9.92 0.25 -0.01
C VAL A 79 -9.42 1.39 0.85
N ASN A 80 -8.27 1.98 0.53
CA ASN A 80 -7.74 3.12 1.28
C ASN A 80 -8.69 4.34 1.22
N GLN A 81 -9.35 4.59 0.08
CA GLN A 81 -10.37 5.64 0.00
C GLN A 81 -11.61 5.32 0.83
N LEU A 82 -12.03 4.05 0.83
CA LEU A 82 -13.14 3.60 1.66
C LEU A 82 -12.84 3.78 3.15
N ASP A 83 -11.63 3.43 3.59
CA ASP A 83 -11.19 3.61 4.98
C ASP A 83 -11.20 5.09 5.38
N VAL A 84 -10.68 5.98 4.52
CA VAL A 84 -10.70 7.43 4.77
C VAL A 84 -12.13 7.97 4.82
N TYR A 85 -13.02 7.49 3.96
CA TYR A 85 -14.42 7.89 3.96
C TYR A 85 -15.12 7.44 5.24
N LEU A 86 -14.91 6.19 5.68
CA LEU A 86 -15.47 5.66 6.92
C LEU A 86 -14.94 6.40 8.15
N GLU A 87 -13.63 6.66 8.21
CA GLU A 87 -13.03 7.41 9.32
C GLU A 87 -13.61 8.83 9.41
N THR A 88 -13.80 9.49 8.27
CA THR A 88 -14.42 10.83 8.21
C THR A 88 -15.85 10.80 8.72
N ARG A 89 -16.64 9.79 8.33
CA ARG A 89 -18.02 9.60 8.79
C ARG A 89 -18.09 9.36 10.30
N THR A 90 -17.24 8.48 10.82
CA THR A 90 -17.19 8.18 12.26
C THR A 90 -16.79 9.41 13.08
N ARG A 91 -15.81 10.21 12.61
CA ARG A 91 -15.44 11.47 13.26
C ARG A 91 -16.58 12.49 13.27
N MET A 92 -17.39 12.56 12.20
CA MET A 92 -18.58 13.40 12.17
C MET A 92 -19.64 12.93 13.18
N GLU A 93 -19.94 11.63 13.22
CA GLU A 93 -20.90 11.06 14.18
C GLU A 93 -20.49 11.31 15.63
N ILE A 94 -19.20 11.18 15.97
CA ILE A 94 -18.66 11.49 17.30
C ILE A 94 -18.83 12.99 17.61
N SER A 95 -18.52 13.86 16.65
CA SER A 95 -18.64 15.31 16.82
C SER A 95 -20.10 15.75 17.00
N GLU A 96 -21.05 15.10 16.31
CA GLU A 96 -22.49 15.33 16.49
C GLU A 96 -22.97 14.86 17.86
N HIS A 97 -22.50 13.72 18.35
CA HIS A 97 -22.82 13.23 19.69
C HIS A 97 -22.25 14.12 20.80
N GLU A 98 -21.01 14.61 20.65
CA GLU A 98 -20.43 15.58 21.58
C GLU A 98 -21.16 16.93 21.53
N ALA A 99 -21.58 17.39 20.35
CA ALA A 99 -22.36 18.63 20.23
C ALA A 99 -23.76 18.50 20.87
N GLN A 100 -24.36 17.31 20.86
CA GLN A 100 -25.64 17.04 21.54
C GLN A 100 -25.48 16.92 23.06
N SER A 101 -24.39 16.31 23.55
CA SER A 101 -24.13 16.23 24.99
C SER A 101 -23.77 17.59 25.62
N LEU A 102 -23.23 18.50 24.82
CA LEU A 102 -22.93 19.88 25.21
C LEU A 102 -24.08 20.87 25.01
N ARG A 103 -25.22 20.47 24.43
CA ARG A 103 -26.42 21.32 24.36
C ARG A 103 -27.01 21.48 25.77
N PRO A 104 -26.94 22.67 26.38
CA PRO A 104 -27.55 22.90 27.68
C PRO A 104 -29.08 22.83 27.51
N GLY A 105 -29.72 21.98 28.32
CA GLY A 105 -31.12 22.07 28.73
C GLY A 105 -32.11 22.55 27.67
N HIS A 106 -32.76 21.60 26.99
CA HIS A 106 -34.13 21.83 26.58
C HIS A 106 -34.96 22.03 27.86
N GLY A 107 -35.22 23.30 28.18
CA GLY A 107 -36.15 23.81 29.19
C GLY A 107 -36.47 22.89 30.36
N THR A 108 -35.72 23.04 31.47
CA THR A 108 -36.34 22.99 32.80
C THR A 108 -37.34 24.14 32.88
N ASP A 109 -38.56 23.88 32.43
CA ASP A 109 -39.73 24.71 32.65
C ASP A 109 -40.23 24.42 34.07
N ASP A 110 -39.46 24.90 35.06
CA ASP A 110 -39.93 25.06 36.43
C ASP A 110 -40.58 26.44 36.52
N ARG A 111 -41.90 26.51 36.28
CA ARG A 111 -42.76 27.54 36.86
C ARG A 111 -44.24 27.18 36.87
#